data_AF-A0A3C1UHQ2-F1
#
_entry.id   AF-A0A3C1UHQ2-F1
#
_cell.length_a   1.000
_cell.length_b   1.000
_cell.length_c   1.000
_cell.angle_alpha   90.00
_cell.angle_beta   90.00
_cell.angle_gamma   90.00
#
_symmetry.space_group_name_H-M   'P 1'
#
loop_
_entity.id
_entity.type
_entity.pdbx_description
1 polymer ?
#
loop_
_entity_poly.entity_id
_entity_poly.type
_entity_poly.pdbx_seq_one_letter_code
_entity_poly.pdbx_strand_id
1 'polypeptide(L)'
;MSTKSSLDQTSSGNLPPDWITLNRLTGDIVPNEGTLTTNFSYDALRVPWNIALDYEWFKDPRAKSYLDNLKILSAYWNTDKKLYSVYKHDGTTSSFTETPAMYAGSIGYFMWSDPKVGAEIYKDKLSSLFNPDINSWKQPLSYYDDNRVWFGIALYSHHLPNLSEN
;
A
#
# COMPACT_ATOMS: atom_id res chain seq x y z
N MET A 1 -0.96 10.88 13.95
CA MET A 1 -0.93 10.39 12.55
C MET A 1 -2.29 9.80 12.24
N SER A 2 -2.81 10.01 11.04
CA SER A 2 -4.15 9.53 10.63
C SER A 2 -4.31 8.02 10.81
N THR A 3 -3.25 7.25 10.60
CA THR A 3 -3.22 5.80 10.84
C THR A 3 -3.49 5.39 12.27
N LYS A 4 -3.34 6.25 13.28
CA LYS A 4 -3.59 5.87 14.70
C LYS A 4 -4.96 6.30 15.21
N SER A 5 -5.62 7.22 14.50
CA SER A 5 -6.98 7.63 14.85
C SER A 5 -7.93 6.49 14.52
N SER A 6 -9.01 6.31 15.27
CA SER A 6 -10.05 5.37 14.87
C SER A 6 -10.92 5.90 13.72
N LEU A 7 -10.87 7.21 13.46
CA LEU A 7 -11.71 7.91 12.48
C LEU A 7 -13.19 7.59 12.68
N ASP A 8 -13.84 6.99 11.67
CA ASP A 8 -15.24 6.57 11.65
C ASP A 8 -15.47 5.14 12.18
N GLN A 9 -14.42 4.51 12.72
CA GLN A 9 -14.48 3.18 13.32
C GLN A 9 -14.29 3.24 14.84
N THR A 10 -14.50 2.10 15.52
CA THR A 10 -14.30 1.97 16.98
C THR A 10 -12.84 1.76 17.38
N SER A 11 -11.99 1.39 16.43
CA SER A 11 -10.55 1.18 16.62
C SER A 11 -9.79 1.43 15.32
N SER A 12 -8.46 1.39 15.36
CA SER A 12 -7.63 1.57 14.18
C SER A 12 -6.81 0.32 13.87
N GLY A 13 -6.82 -0.08 12.60
CA GLY A 13 -5.97 -1.14 12.04
C GLY A 13 -4.57 -0.64 11.63
N ASN A 14 -4.23 0.61 11.92
CA ASN A 14 -2.99 1.28 11.50
C ASN A 14 -2.82 1.46 9.99
N LEU A 15 -3.86 1.25 9.19
CA LEU A 15 -3.83 1.47 7.75
C LEU A 15 -4.05 2.95 7.41
N PRO A 16 -3.40 3.49 6.36
CA PRO A 16 -3.71 4.84 5.90
C PRO A 16 -5.14 4.89 5.36
N PRO A 17 -5.93 5.92 5.71
CA PRO A 17 -7.23 6.15 5.08
C PRO A 17 -7.04 6.79 3.69
N ASP A 18 -7.98 6.55 2.77
CA ASP A 18 -8.04 7.23 1.48
C ASP A 18 -8.16 8.74 1.69
N TRP A 19 -9.03 9.15 2.61
CA TRP A 19 -9.28 10.55 2.92
C TRP A 19 -9.40 10.81 4.43
N ILE A 20 -8.94 11.99 4.83
CA ILE A 20 -9.17 12.57 6.15
C ILE A 20 -9.61 14.02 5.99
N THR A 21 -10.22 14.55 7.03
CA THR A 21 -10.42 15.99 7.19
C THR A 21 -9.54 16.48 8.34
N LEU A 22 -8.92 17.65 8.14
CA LEU A 22 -8.20 18.35 9.20
C LEU A 22 -9.10 19.46 9.75
N ASN A 23 -9.45 19.38 11.04
CA ASN A 23 -10.03 20.52 11.72
C ASN A 23 -8.95 21.61 11.82
N ARG A 24 -9.12 22.71 11.08
CA ARG A 24 -8.12 23.78 11.01
C ARG A 24 -7.99 24.59 12.29
N LEU A 25 -9.00 24.55 13.17
CA LEU A 25 -8.98 25.27 14.44
C LEU A 25 -8.24 24.49 15.51
N THR A 26 -8.47 23.17 15.58
CA THR A 26 -7.91 22.31 16.65
C THR A 26 -6.68 21.53 16.20
N GLY A 27 -6.48 21.35 14.90
CA GLY A 27 -5.48 20.45 14.34
C GLY A 27 -5.89 18.97 14.35
N ASP A 28 -7.12 18.66 14.78
CA ASP A 28 -7.60 17.28 14.88
C ASP A 28 -7.82 16.66 13.50
N ILE A 29 -7.46 15.38 13.40
CA ILE A 29 -7.78 14.55 12.25
C ILE A 29 -9.12 13.90 12.50
N VAL A 30 -10.10 14.23 11.68
CA VAL A 30 -11.48 13.73 11.74
C VAL A 30 -11.82 12.97 10.45
N PRO A 31 -12.79 12.04 10.48
CA PRO A 31 -13.26 11.39 9.26
C PRO A 31 -13.79 12.42 8.25
N ASN A 32 -13.75 12.07 6.97
CA ASN A 32 -14.37 12.90 5.94
C ASN A 32 -15.89 12.77 6.00
N GLU A 33 -16.64 13.88 5.98
CA GLU A 33 -18.10 13.88 6.13
C GLU A 33 -18.87 13.82 4.77
N GLY A 34 -18.22 13.35 3.70
CA GLY A 34 -18.78 13.32 2.35
C GLY A 34 -18.93 11.92 1.75
N THR A 35 -18.84 11.84 0.42
CA THR A 35 -18.81 10.58 -0.33
C THR A 35 -17.42 9.92 -0.33
N LEU A 36 -16.43 10.57 0.28
CA LEU A 36 -15.07 10.08 0.39
C LEU A 36 -14.96 9.15 1.60
N THR A 37 -14.21 8.07 1.44
CA THR A 37 -14.07 7.04 2.46
C THR A 37 -12.77 7.20 3.26
N THR A 38 -12.77 6.70 4.49
CA THR A 38 -11.62 6.52 5.37
C THR A 38 -10.98 5.13 5.25
N ASN A 39 -11.51 4.29 4.36
CA ASN A 39 -10.97 2.97 4.07
C ASN A 39 -9.54 3.05 3.54
N PHE A 40 -8.78 1.97 3.70
CA PHE A 40 -7.56 1.75 2.95
C PHE A 40 -7.92 1.08 1.63
N SER A 41 -7.94 1.87 0.54
CA SER A 41 -8.31 1.36 -0.77
C SER A 41 -7.48 2.00 -1.89
N TYR A 42 -8.11 2.31 -3.02
CA TYR A 42 -7.47 2.75 -4.26
C TYR A 42 -6.67 4.03 -4.10
N ASP A 43 -7.03 4.93 -3.18
CA ASP A 43 -6.22 6.12 -2.95
C ASP A 43 -5.04 5.86 -2.01
N ALA A 44 -5.31 5.17 -0.90
CA ALA A 44 -4.37 4.98 0.19
C ALA A 44 -3.34 3.87 -0.05
N LEU A 45 -3.60 2.92 -0.96
CA LEU A 45 -2.64 1.87 -1.31
C LEU A 45 -1.30 2.43 -1.83
N ARG A 46 -1.27 3.71 -2.25
CA ARG A 46 -0.05 4.38 -2.71
C ARG A 46 0.84 4.85 -1.55
N VAL A 47 0.30 4.98 -0.34
CA VAL A 47 1.03 5.50 0.81
C VAL A 47 2.17 4.56 1.24
N PRO A 48 1.98 3.23 1.41
CA PRO A 48 3.09 2.34 1.74
C PRO A 48 4.19 2.36 0.68
N TRP A 49 3.83 2.46 -0.61
CA TRP A 49 4.78 2.63 -1.71
C TRP A 49 5.59 3.93 -1.58
N ASN A 50 4.93 5.08 -1.37
CA ASN A 50 5.59 6.38 -1.23
C ASN A 50 6.55 6.40 -0.03
N ILE A 51 6.11 5.87 1.12
CA ILE A 51 6.92 5.84 2.35
C ILE A 51 8.11 4.89 2.21
N ALA A 52 7.94 3.77 1.52
CA ALA A 52 9.05 2.85 1.26
C ALA A 52 10.09 3.43 0.30
N LEU A 53 9.68 4.24 -0.68
CA LEU A 53 10.62 4.97 -1.55
C LEU A 53 11.41 6.01 -0.76
N ASP A 54 10.76 6.77 0.12
CA ASP A 54 11.41 7.73 1.02
C ASP A 54 12.44 7.03 1.94
N TYR A 55 12.07 5.89 2.52
CA TYR A 55 13.01 5.08 3.27
C TYR A 55 14.16 4.55 2.40
N GLU A 56 13.89 4.16 1.15
CA GLU A 56 14.91 3.66 0.26
C GLU A 56 15.96 4.74 -0.05
N TRP A 57 15.52 5.95 -0.36
CA TRP A 57 16.39 7.09 -0.68
C TRP A 57 17.12 7.64 0.54
N PHE A 58 16.40 7.91 1.64
CA PHE A 58 16.95 8.72 2.73
C PHE A 58 17.19 7.96 4.04
N LYS A 59 16.77 6.68 4.10
CA LYS A 59 16.87 5.84 5.30
C LYS A 59 16.24 6.49 6.55
N ASP A 60 15.21 7.30 6.38
CA ASP A 60 14.53 7.98 7.48
C ASP A 60 13.88 6.96 8.43
N PRO A 61 14.26 6.89 9.72
CA PRO A 61 13.71 5.92 10.66
C PRO A 61 12.20 6.07 10.88
N ARG A 62 11.64 7.27 10.63
CA ARG A 62 10.19 7.52 10.71
C ARG A 62 9.44 6.74 9.62
N ALA A 63 10.00 6.65 8.41
CA ALA A 63 9.42 5.90 7.31
C ALA A 63 9.41 4.39 7.63
N LYS A 64 10.52 3.85 8.14
CA LYS A 64 10.57 2.45 8.61
C LYS A 64 9.57 2.17 9.71
N SER A 65 9.52 3.04 10.73
CA SER A 65 8.56 2.93 11.84
C SER A 65 7.11 2.97 11.35
N TYR A 66 6.80 3.80 10.35
CA TYR A 66 5.48 3.83 9.73
C TYR A 66 5.12 2.49 9.06
N LEU A 67 6.00 1.95 8.21
CA LEU A 67 5.78 0.68 7.52
C LEU A 67 5.60 -0.47 8.52
N ASP A 68 6.40 -0.52 9.59
CA ASP A 68 6.32 -1.57 10.62
C ASP A 68 4.96 -1.64 11.34
N ASN A 69 4.12 -0.59 11.23
CA ASN A 69 2.78 -0.58 11.81
C ASN A 69 1.70 -1.22 10.90
N LEU A 70 1.99 -1.49 9.62
CA LEU A 70 1.03 -2.04 8.65
C LEU A 70 0.85 -3.57 8.74
N LYS A 71 1.04 -4.14 9.94
CA LYS A 71 1.11 -5.60 10.19
C LYS A 71 -0.11 -6.39 9.77
N ILE A 72 -1.26 -5.71 9.64
CA ILE A 72 -2.49 -6.35 9.21
C ILE A 72 -2.39 -6.92 7.79
N LEU A 73 -1.57 -6.31 6.92
CA LEU A 73 -1.34 -6.81 5.57
C LEU A 73 -0.64 -8.17 5.60
N SER A 74 0.36 -8.36 6.46
CA SER A 74 0.97 -9.68 6.69
C SER A 74 -0.01 -10.66 7.34
N ALA A 75 -0.90 -10.22 8.22
CA ALA A 75 -1.91 -11.09 8.82
C ALA A 75 -2.85 -11.69 7.75
N TYR A 76 -3.32 -10.86 6.81
CA TYR A 76 -4.12 -11.33 5.68
C TYR A 76 -3.34 -12.23 4.73
N TRP A 77 -2.08 -11.89 4.40
CA TRP A 77 -1.27 -12.77 3.58
C TRP A 77 -1.02 -14.13 4.24
N ASN A 78 -0.75 -14.16 5.54
CA ASN A 78 -0.46 -15.41 6.24
C ASN A 78 -1.70 -16.30 6.40
N THR A 79 -2.89 -15.71 6.51
CA THR A 79 -4.14 -16.46 6.69
C THR A 79 -4.74 -16.88 5.35
N ASP A 80 -4.83 -15.95 4.39
CA ASP A 80 -5.61 -16.12 3.17
C ASP A 80 -4.74 -16.27 1.92
N LYS A 81 -3.43 -15.99 2.02
CA LYS A 81 -2.50 -15.84 0.87
C LYS A 81 -2.99 -14.81 -0.15
N LYS A 82 -3.64 -13.77 0.34
CA LYS A 82 -4.27 -12.71 -0.47
C LYS A 82 -4.19 -11.36 0.22
N LEU A 83 -4.21 -10.31 -0.60
CA LEU A 83 -4.57 -8.97 -0.19
C LEU A 83 -5.85 -8.56 -0.91
N TYR A 84 -6.76 -7.97 -0.16
CA TYR A 84 -8.05 -7.52 -0.64
C TYR A 84 -8.03 -6.04 -1.05
N SER A 85 -8.92 -5.65 -1.95
CA SER A 85 -8.93 -4.32 -2.56
C SER A 85 -9.36 -3.19 -1.61
N VAL A 86 -10.10 -3.50 -0.55
CA VAL A 86 -10.63 -2.52 0.40
C VAL A 86 -10.60 -3.08 1.81
N TYR A 87 -9.94 -2.37 2.71
CA TYR A 87 -10.00 -2.59 4.15
C TYR A 87 -10.61 -1.37 4.82
N LYS A 88 -11.50 -1.58 5.79
CA LYS A 88 -11.97 -0.52 6.66
C LYS A 88 -10.83 0.00 7.54
N HIS A 89 -11.02 1.17 8.13
CA HIS A 89 -9.99 1.79 8.95
C HIS A 89 -9.64 0.99 10.22
N ASP A 90 -10.55 0.14 10.71
CA ASP A 90 -10.30 -0.83 11.80
C ASP A 90 -9.48 -2.05 11.34
N GLY A 91 -9.23 -2.15 10.04
CA GLY A 91 -8.47 -3.22 9.43
C GLY A 91 -9.29 -4.40 8.90
N THR A 92 -10.59 -4.45 9.16
CA THR A 92 -11.46 -5.49 8.61
C THR A 92 -11.65 -5.30 7.11
N THR A 93 -11.82 -6.39 6.36
CA THR A 93 -12.11 -6.29 4.93
C THR A 93 -13.58 -5.88 4.67
N SER A 94 -13.79 -5.00 3.69
CA SER A 94 -15.13 -4.70 3.16
C SER A 94 -15.36 -5.22 1.73
N SER A 95 -14.35 -5.86 1.13
CA SER A 95 -14.37 -6.43 -0.22
C SER A 95 -13.42 -7.63 -0.26
N PHE A 96 -13.86 -8.79 -0.74
CA PHE A 96 -12.99 -9.97 -0.87
C PHE A 96 -12.33 -10.09 -2.25
N THR A 97 -12.33 -9.01 -3.04
CA THR A 97 -11.72 -8.96 -4.37
C THR A 97 -10.24 -8.61 -4.28
N GLU A 98 -9.40 -9.28 -5.07
CA GLU A 98 -7.99 -8.94 -5.22
C GLU A 98 -7.78 -7.96 -6.38
N THR A 99 -6.78 -7.07 -6.28
CA THR A 99 -6.36 -6.24 -7.42
C THR A 99 -4.83 -6.20 -7.51
N PRO A 100 -4.26 -6.22 -8.74
CA PRO A 100 -2.82 -6.00 -8.93
C PRO A 100 -2.33 -4.70 -8.27
N ALA A 101 -3.11 -3.62 -8.34
CA ALA A 101 -2.79 -2.37 -7.69
C ALA A 101 -2.59 -2.49 -6.17
N MET A 102 -3.39 -3.29 -5.46
CA MET A 102 -3.24 -3.47 -4.01
C MET A 102 -1.92 -4.14 -3.65
N TYR A 103 -1.54 -5.19 -4.39
CA TYR A 103 -0.25 -5.84 -4.21
C TYR A 103 0.91 -4.89 -4.48
N ALA A 104 0.84 -4.14 -5.58
CA ALA A 104 1.89 -3.23 -5.99
C ALA A 104 2.02 -1.99 -5.10
N GLY A 105 0.90 -1.49 -4.56
CA GLY A 105 0.89 -0.38 -3.61
C GLY A 105 1.41 -0.77 -2.22
N SER A 106 1.07 -1.99 -1.78
CA SER A 106 1.49 -2.51 -0.48
C SER A 106 2.91 -3.07 -0.47
N ILE A 107 3.54 -3.31 -1.63
CA ILE A 107 4.85 -3.98 -1.72
C ILE A 107 5.94 -3.26 -0.89
N GLY A 108 5.84 -1.94 -0.76
CA GLY A 108 6.78 -1.14 0.04
C GLY A 108 6.81 -1.53 1.52
N TYR A 109 5.67 -1.89 2.10
CA TYR A 109 5.60 -2.47 3.45
C TYR A 109 6.39 -3.79 3.52
N PHE A 110 6.10 -4.70 2.60
CA PHE A 110 6.66 -6.03 2.61
C PHE A 110 8.18 -6.02 2.34
N MET A 111 8.69 -5.13 1.49
CA MET A 111 10.13 -5.01 1.27
C MET A 111 10.93 -4.80 2.56
N TRP A 112 10.40 -4.02 3.50
CA TRP A 112 11.16 -3.58 4.68
C TRP A 112 10.72 -4.22 5.99
N SER A 113 9.45 -4.64 6.08
CA SER A 113 8.85 -5.10 7.32
C SER A 113 8.56 -6.60 7.32
N ASP A 114 8.37 -7.20 6.14
CA ASP A 114 8.20 -8.65 5.98
C ASP A 114 8.78 -9.14 4.63
N PRO A 115 10.13 -9.13 4.48
CA PRO A 115 10.78 -9.35 3.19
C PRO A 115 10.52 -10.72 2.59
N LYS A 116 10.28 -11.73 3.44
CA LYS A 116 9.92 -13.08 3.00
C LYS A 116 8.60 -13.07 2.24
N VAL A 117 7.57 -12.44 2.81
CA VAL A 117 6.28 -12.28 2.13
C VAL A 117 6.41 -11.36 0.92
N GLY A 118 7.26 -10.33 0.99
CA GLY A 118 7.56 -9.46 -0.15
C GLY A 118 8.05 -10.22 -1.38
N ALA A 119 8.94 -11.20 -1.19
CA ALA A 119 9.41 -12.07 -2.26
C ALA A 119 8.29 -12.96 -2.84
N GLU A 120 7.42 -13.50 -1.99
CA GLU A 120 6.24 -14.26 -2.44
C GLU A 120 5.30 -13.39 -3.27
N ILE A 121 4.93 -12.20 -2.79
CA ILE A 121 4.05 -11.27 -3.50
C ILE A 121 4.67 -10.84 -4.84
N TYR A 122 5.93 -10.45 -4.84
CA TYR A 122 6.61 -10.05 -6.07
C TYR A 122 6.60 -11.17 -7.11
N LYS A 123 6.93 -12.39 -6.70
CA LYS A 123 6.96 -13.55 -7.60
C LYS A 123 5.56 -13.91 -8.10
N ASP A 124 4.61 -14.09 -7.19
CA ASP A 124 3.35 -14.76 -7.50
C ASP A 124 2.26 -13.79 -7.97
N LYS A 125 2.32 -12.51 -7.56
CA LYS A 125 1.27 -11.52 -7.82
C LYS A 125 1.67 -10.37 -8.73
N LEU A 126 2.97 -10.04 -8.84
CA LEU A 126 3.44 -8.91 -9.66
C LEU A 126 4.18 -9.37 -10.92
N SER A 127 5.34 -9.99 -10.76
CA SER A 127 6.17 -10.44 -11.89
C SER A 127 5.49 -11.52 -12.73
N SER A 128 4.62 -12.34 -12.12
CA SER A 128 3.80 -13.34 -12.81
C SER A 128 2.85 -12.73 -13.85
N LEU A 129 2.52 -11.44 -13.76
CA LEU A 129 1.65 -10.74 -14.71
C LEU A 129 2.37 -10.40 -16.02
N PHE A 130 3.71 -10.33 -16.01
CA PHE A 130 4.51 -9.91 -17.16
C PHE A 130 4.87 -11.07 -18.08
N ASN A 131 4.84 -10.84 -19.39
CA ASN A 131 5.36 -11.73 -20.42
C ASN A 131 6.66 -11.14 -21.00
N PRO A 132 7.83 -11.71 -20.67
CA PRO A 132 9.11 -11.20 -21.15
C PRO A 132 9.33 -11.43 -22.65
N ASP A 133 8.69 -12.42 -23.27
CA ASP A 133 8.92 -12.76 -24.68
C ASP A 133 8.39 -11.68 -25.63
N ILE A 134 7.36 -10.95 -25.19
CA ILE A 134 6.70 -9.88 -25.95
C ILE A 134 6.77 -8.52 -25.26
N ASN A 135 7.49 -8.43 -24.14
CA ASN A 135 7.63 -7.24 -23.31
C ASN A 135 6.30 -6.55 -22.97
N SER A 136 5.27 -7.32 -22.58
CA SER A 136 3.95 -6.80 -22.24
C SER A 136 3.25 -7.64 -21.15
N TRP A 137 2.10 -7.19 -20.65
CA TRP A 137 1.30 -7.97 -19.71
C TRP A 137 0.70 -9.21 -20.39
N LYS A 138 0.70 -10.35 -19.68
CA LYS A 138 0.08 -11.61 -20.14
C LYS A 138 -1.40 -11.45 -20.45
N GLN A 139 -2.07 -10.56 -19.74
CA GLN A 139 -3.47 -10.18 -19.95
C GLN A 139 -3.58 -8.65 -19.86
N PRO A 140 -4.50 -8.01 -20.60
CA PRO A 140 -4.74 -6.59 -20.47
C PRO A 140 -5.08 -6.21 -19.02
N LEU A 141 -4.35 -5.25 -18.47
CA LEU A 141 -4.64 -4.64 -17.18
C LEU A 141 -5.45 -3.35 -17.39
N SER A 142 -6.21 -2.96 -16.37
CA SER A 142 -6.78 -1.60 -16.34
C SER A 142 -5.66 -0.57 -16.32
N TYR A 143 -5.90 0.64 -16.81
CA TYR A 143 -4.91 1.73 -16.74
C TYR A 143 -4.39 1.93 -15.30
N TYR A 144 -5.26 1.78 -14.30
CA TYR A 144 -4.88 1.95 -12.91
C TYR A 144 -3.96 0.81 -12.43
N ASP A 145 -4.33 -0.44 -12.71
CA ASP A 145 -3.52 -1.61 -12.33
C ASP A 145 -2.18 -1.64 -13.04
N ASP A 146 -2.15 -1.33 -14.34
CA ASP A 146 -0.95 -1.27 -15.17
C ASP A 146 0.11 -0.35 -14.54
N ASN A 147 -0.25 0.94 -14.35
CA ASN A 147 0.66 1.91 -13.76
C ASN A 147 1.12 1.48 -12.36
N ARG A 148 0.19 0.97 -11.54
CA ARG A 148 0.54 0.59 -10.17
C ARG A 148 1.49 -0.60 -10.13
N VAL A 149 1.24 -1.64 -10.93
CA VAL A 149 2.13 -2.80 -11.04
C VAL A 149 3.51 -2.39 -11.53
N TRP A 150 3.59 -1.52 -12.54
CA TRP A 150 4.87 -0.98 -13.01
C TRP A 150 5.65 -0.30 -11.87
N PHE A 151 5.02 0.61 -11.12
CA PHE A 151 5.65 1.27 -9.98
C PHE A 151 6.04 0.30 -8.86
N GLY A 152 5.21 -0.71 -8.59
CA GLY A 152 5.51 -1.72 -7.57
C GLY A 152 6.73 -2.57 -7.93
N ILE A 153 6.82 -3.02 -9.19
CA ILE A 153 7.96 -3.79 -9.70
C ILE A 153 9.23 -2.94 -9.70
N ALA A 154 9.15 -1.69 -10.13
CA ALA A 154 10.28 -0.77 -10.16
C ALA A 154 10.83 -0.50 -8.74
N LEU A 155 9.95 -0.29 -7.76
CA LEU A 155 10.35 -0.12 -6.36
C LEU A 155 10.98 -1.40 -5.80
N TYR A 156 10.30 -2.55 -5.93
CA TYR A 156 10.80 -3.82 -5.40
C TYR A 156 12.15 -4.23 -6.00
N SER A 157 12.35 -3.94 -7.28
CA SER A 157 13.58 -4.26 -7.99
C SER A 157 14.68 -3.19 -7.82
N HIS A 158 14.47 -2.17 -6.98
CA HIS A 158 15.43 -1.07 -6.77
C HIS A 158 15.79 -0.28 -8.04
N HIS A 159 14.84 -0.10 -8.96
CA HIS A 159 15.02 0.63 -10.24
C HIS A 159 14.49 2.08 -10.18
N LEU A 160 14.35 2.65 -8.98
CA LEU A 160 13.95 4.03 -8.77
C LEU A 160 15.08 4.77 -8.05
N PRO A 161 16.16 5.16 -8.75
CA PRO A 161 17.26 5.88 -8.12
C PRO A 161 16.82 7.26 -7.64
N ASN A 162 17.45 7.76 -6.58
CA ASN A 162 17.27 9.14 -6.16
C ASN A 162 17.95 10.07 -7.18
N LEU A 163 17.17 10.69 -8.05
CA LEU A 163 17.69 11.59 -9.10
C LEU A 163 18.22 12.93 -8.56
N SER A 164 18.08 13.18 -7.26
CA SER A 164 18.61 14.38 -6.59
C SER A 164 19.93 14.15 -5.85
N GLU A 165 20.36 12.90 -5.72
CA GLU A 165 21.67 12.57 -5.16
C GLU A 165 22.74 12.69 -6.25
N ASN A 166 23.76 13.53 -5.98
CA ASN A 166 24.97 13.66 -6.78
C ASN A 166 26.08 12.80 -6.21
#